data_AF-A0A918PQ59-F1
#
_entry.id   AF-A0A918PQ59-F1
#
_cell.length_a   1.000
_cell.length_b   1.000
_cell.length_c   1.000
_cell.angle_alpha   90.00
_cell.angle_beta   90.00
_cell.angle_gamma   90.00
#
_symmetry.space_group_name_H-M   'P 1'
#
loop_
_entity.id
_entity.type
_entity.pdbx_description
1 polymer ?
#
loop_
_entity_poly.entity_id
_entity_poly.type
_entity_poly.pdbx_seq_one_letter_code
_entity_poly.pdbx_strand_id
1 'polypeptide(L)'
;MAGDGQDSEAYTCGRLYSTLHALRVIGTGSSDLKEHQHIKKVYSTPRDELLRHLQQAGEHLHRAVARKEDKRTAAATKLFQALPGALPPGGIPRGNFDNKATADFLDGFRKQLSVFEEEFPALLD
;
A
#
# COMPACT_ATOMS: atom_id res chain seq x y z
N MET A 1 -5.23 31.44 -11.46
CA MET A 1 -5.99 31.01 -10.27
C MET A 1 -6.40 29.56 -10.46
N ALA A 2 -5.61 28.61 -9.95
CA ALA A 2 -5.99 27.23 -9.67
C ALA A 2 -5.04 26.76 -8.56
N GLY A 3 -5.53 26.70 -7.32
CA GLY A 3 -4.73 26.33 -6.15
C GLY A 3 -4.63 24.80 -5.96
N ASP A 4 -3.48 24.38 -5.43
CA ASP A 4 -3.27 23.41 -4.35
C ASP A 4 -3.77 21.95 -4.47
N GLY A 5 -2.81 21.01 -4.49
CA GLY A 5 -2.77 19.96 -3.46
C GLY A 5 -3.47 18.61 -3.69
N GLN A 6 -3.93 18.28 -4.90
CA GLN A 6 -4.47 16.94 -5.17
C GLN A 6 -3.41 16.02 -5.81
N ASP A 7 -2.97 15.03 -5.06
CA ASP A 7 -2.14 13.93 -5.54
C ASP A 7 -2.78 13.25 -6.76
N SER A 8 -1.98 12.79 -7.73
CA SER A 8 -2.52 12.04 -8.88
C SER A 8 -3.13 10.69 -8.43
N GLU A 9 -4.06 10.15 -9.22
CA GLU A 9 -4.64 8.82 -8.95
C GLU A 9 -3.58 7.73 -8.84
N ALA A 10 -2.55 7.80 -9.69
CA ALA A 10 -1.44 6.87 -9.68
C ALA A 10 -0.59 7.00 -8.41
N TYR A 11 -0.31 8.23 -7.97
CA TYR A 11 0.37 8.48 -6.69
C TYR A 11 -0.43 7.89 -5.51
N THR A 12 -1.75 8.12 -5.49
CA THR A 12 -2.64 7.57 -4.46
C THR A 12 -2.68 6.04 -4.49
N CYS A 13 -2.68 5.44 -5.69
CA CYS A 13 -2.53 3.99 -5.85
C CYS A 13 -1.19 3.47 -5.31
N GLY A 14 -0.11 4.24 -5.46
CA GLY A 14 1.19 3.94 -4.85
C GLY A 14 1.12 3.91 -3.31
N ARG A 15 0.46 4.91 -2.71
CA ARG A 15 0.23 4.97 -1.26
C ARG A 15 -0.63 3.81 -0.74
N LEU A 16 -1.69 3.48 -1.48
CA LEU A 16 -2.52 2.31 -1.19
C LEU A 16 -1.69 1.02 -1.24
N TYR A 17 -0.91 0.82 -2.30
CA TYR A 17 -0.07 -0.36 -2.44
C TYR A 17 0.95 -0.48 -1.30
N SER A 18 1.54 0.65 -0.87
CA SER A 18 2.45 0.70 0.28
C SER A 18 1.76 0.28 1.58
N THR A 19 0.53 0.74 1.81
CA THR A 19 -0.24 0.39 3.01
C THR A 19 -0.58 -1.10 3.04
N LEU A 20 -1.00 -1.66 1.90
CA LEU A 20 -1.27 -3.09 1.74
C LEU A 20 -0.01 -3.93 1.92
N HIS A 21 1.11 -3.47 1.36
CA HIS A 21 2.41 -4.09 1.53
C HIS A 21 2.85 -4.13 3.01
N ALA A 22 2.82 -3.01 3.71
CA ALA A 22 3.20 -2.93 5.12
C ALA A 22 2.33 -3.85 5.98
N LEU A 23 1.00 -3.85 5.73
CA LEU A 23 0.07 -4.75 6.43
C LEU A 23 0.42 -6.23 6.17
N ARG A 24 0.79 -6.58 4.92
CA ARG A 24 1.24 -7.93 4.57
C ARG A 24 2.52 -8.31 5.31
N VAL A 25 3.53 -7.45 5.36
CA VAL A 25 4.78 -7.72 6.09
C VAL A 25 4.49 -7.94 7.57
N ILE A 26 3.69 -7.07 8.19
CA ILE A 26 3.31 -7.18 9.60
C ILE A 26 2.49 -8.46 9.86
N GLY A 27 1.60 -8.86 8.96
CA GLY A 27 0.81 -10.08 9.12
C GLY A 27 1.59 -11.38 8.86
N THR A 28 2.45 -11.38 7.85
CA THR A 28 3.01 -12.62 7.27
C THR A 28 4.52 -12.74 7.42
N GLY A 29 5.24 -11.63 7.58
CA GLY A 29 6.70 -11.55 7.47
C GLY A 29 7.23 -11.55 6.02
N SER A 30 6.33 -11.52 5.03
CA SER A 30 6.70 -11.55 3.60
C SER A 30 6.79 -10.13 3.06
N SER A 31 7.94 -9.77 2.49
CA SER A 31 8.24 -8.46 1.92
C SER A 31 8.35 -8.43 0.39
N ASP A 32 7.97 -9.53 -0.28
CA ASP A 32 8.02 -9.75 -1.73
C ASP A 32 7.37 -8.63 -2.57
N LEU A 33 6.35 -7.95 -2.05
CA LEU A 33 5.67 -6.86 -2.75
C LEU A 33 6.55 -5.62 -2.99
N LYS A 34 7.71 -5.48 -2.33
CA LYS A 34 8.74 -4.46 -2.67
C LYS A 34 9.57 -4.85 -3.90
N GLU A 35 9.52 -6.10 -4.34
CA GLU A 35 10.32 -6.54 -5.48
C GLU A 35 9.81 -5.95 -6.80
N HIS A 36 10.74 -5.64 -7.69
CA HIS A 36 10.45 -4.96 -8.95
C HIS A 36 9.38 -5.70 -9.79
N GLN A 37 9.41 -7.04 -9.79
CA GLN A 37 8.44 -7.85 -10.53
C GLN A 37 7.00 -7.66 -10.04
N HIS A 38 6.80 -7.56 -8.71
CA HIS A 38 5.50 -7.36 -8.11
C HIS A 38 5.01 -5.93 -8.33
N ILE A 39 5.87 -4.95 -8.09
CA ILE A 39 5.59 -3.53 -8.36
C ILE A 39 5.20 -3.33 -9.84
N LYS A 40 5.94 -3.96 -10.76
CA LYS A 40 5.66 -3.89 -12.20
C LYS A 40 4.30 -4.42 -12.57
N LYS A 41 3.90 -5.52 -11.94
CA LYS A 41 2.57 -6.09 -12.16
C LYS A 41 1.47 -5.09 -11.76
N VAL A 42 1.66 -4.38 -10.65
CA VAL A 42 0.67 -3.41 -10.15
C VAL A 42 0.48 -2.26 -11.12
N TYR A 43 1.52 -1.58 -11.58
CA TYR A 43 1.31 -0.47 -12.53
C TYR A 43 0.90 -0.94 -13.94
N SER A 44 1.07 -2.23 -14.26
CA SER A 44 0.60 -2.82 -15.53
C SER A 44 -0.89 -3.17 -15.49
N THR A 45 -1.41 -3.59 -14.34
CA THR A 45 -2.82 -3.95 -14.11
C THR A 45 -3.30 -3.47 -12.72
N PRO A 46 -3.33 -2.14 -12.47
CA PRO A 46 -3.59 -1.54 -11.17
C PRO A 46 -4.87 -2.04 -10.50
N ARG A 47 -5.98 -2.04 -11.24
CA ARG A 47 -7.28 -2.46 -10.69
C ARG A 47 -7.25 -3.88 -10.15
N ASP A 48 -6.78 -4.82 -10.96
CA ASP A 48 -6.84 -6.24 -10.62
C ASP A 48 -5.91 -6.55 -9.46
N GLU A 49 -4.69 -6.01 -9.48
CA GLU A 49 -3.70 -6.26 -8.43
C GLU A 49 -4.05 -5.56 -7.11
N LEU A 50 -4.50 -4.30 -7.13
CA LEU A 50 -4.87 -3.58 -5.92
C LEU A 50 -6.13 -4.16 -5.27
N LEU A 51 -7.14 -4.55 -6.07
CA LEU A 51 -8.33 -5.22 -5.53
C LEU A 51 -7.98 -6.58 -4.93
N ARG A 52 -7.11 -7.35 -5.59
CA ARG A 52 -6.61 -8.63 -5.04
C ARG A 52 -5.94 -8.43 -3.69
N HIS A 53 -5.09 -7.41 -3.55
CA HIS A 53 -4.42 -7.11 -2.27
C HIS A 53 -5.38 -6.57 -1.21
N LEU A 54 -6.37 -5.75 -1.59
CA LEU A 54 -7.43 -5.29 -0.69
C LEU A 54 -8.23 -6.47 -0.11
N GLN A 55 -8.57 -7.47 -0.94
CA GLN A 55 -9.27 -8.67 -0.47
C GLN A 55 -8.44 -9.47 0.55
N GLN A 56 -7.10 -9.47 0.41
CA GLN A 56 -6.18 -10.14 1.33
C GLN A 56 -5.94 -9.37 2.64
N ALA A 57 -6.31 -8.10 2.72
CA ALA A 57 -6.02 -7.25 3.87
C ALA A 57 -6.59 -7.79 5.19
N GLY A 58 -7.82 -8.32 5.17
CA GLY A 58 -8.45 -8.90 6.36
C GLY A 58 -7.69 -10.13 6.88
N GLU A 59 -7.17 -10.96 5.99
CA GLU A 59 -6.34 -12.11 6.36
C GLU A 59 -5.02 -11.67 6.98
N HIS A 60 -4.37 -10.64 6.42
CA HIS A 60 -3.12 -10.11 6.95
C HIS A 60 -3.32 -9.50 8.35
N LEU A 61 -4.41 -8.77 8.58
CA LEU A 61 -4.79 -8.29 9.92
C LEU A 61 -5.00 -9.45 10.90
N HIS A 62 -5.78 -10.47 10.51
CA HIS A 62 -6.02 -11.64 11.34
C HIS A 62 -4.70 -12.35 11.72
N ARG A 63 -3.79 -12.55 10.75
CA ARG A 63 -2.48 -13.16 11.02
C ARG A 63 -1.59 -12.31 11.94
N ALA A 64 -1.66 -10.98 11.84
CA ALA A 64 -0.95 -10.09 12.74
C ALA A 64 -1.44 -10.24 14.20
N VAL A 65 -2.75 -10.24 14.40
CA VAL A 65 -3.40 -10.42 15.72
C VAL A 65 -3.10 -11.80 16.31
N ALA A 66 -3.12 -12.84 15.49
CA ALA A 66 -2.88 -14.22 15.92
C ALA A 66 -1.49 -14.46 16.53
N ARG A 67 -0.52 -13.58 16.25
CA ARG A 67 0.84 -13.64 16.81
C ARG A 67 0.95 -13.16 18.26
N LYS A 68 -0.12 -12.60 18.86
CA LYS A 68 -0.19 -12.15 20.27
C LYS A 68 0.94 -11.19 20.67
N GLU A 69 1.35 -10.34 19.73
CA GLU A 69 2.33 -9.28 19.94
C GLU A 69 1.61 -7.94 19.88
N ASP A 70 1.55 -7.20 20.99
CA ASP A 70 0.75 -5.97 21.10
C ASP A 70 1.17 -4.91 20.09
N LYS A 71 2.48 -4.72 19.90
CA LYS A 71 3.03 -3.76 18.91
C LYS A 71 2.58 -4.09 17.49
N ARG A 72 2.67 -5.37 17.11
CA ARG A 72 2.26 -5.87 15.80
C ARG A 72 0.76 -5.70 15.58
N THR A 73 -0.04 -5.99 16.60
CA THR A 73 -1.50 -5.82 16.56
C THR A 73 -1.88 -4.36 16.39
N ALA A 74 -1.25 -3.45 17.14
CA ALA A 74 -1.48 -2.01 17.03
C ALA A 74 -1.11 -1.48 15.63
N ALA A 75 0.07 -1.85 15.11
CA ALA A 75 0.52 -1.44 13.78
C ALA A 75 -0.41 -1.95 12.67
N ALA A 76 -0.78 -3.23 12.70
CA ALA A 76 -1.72 -3.81 11.73
C ALA A 76 -3.09 -3.14 11.77
N THR A 77 -3.61 -2.86 12.98
CA THR A 77 -4.90 -2.18 13.17
C THR A 77 -4.86 -0.77 12.58
N LYS A 78 -3.79 -0.01 12.86
CA LYS A 78 -3.60 1.34 12.33
C LYS A 78 -3.56 1.35 10.79
N LEU A 79 -2.78 0.45 10.19
CA LEU A 79 -2.70 0.34 8.73
C LEU A 79 -4.04 -0.06 8.10
N PHE A 80 -4.76 -1.00 8.71
CA PHE A 80 -6.07 -1.42 8.22
C PHE A 80 -7.10 -0.28 8.27
N GLN A 81 -7.10 0.50 9.35
CA GLN A 81 -7.94 1.69 9.50
C GLN A 81 -7.58 2.81 8.52
N ALA A 82 -6.33 2.88 8.04
CA ALA A 82 -5.90 3.87 7.07
C ALA A 82 -6.35 3.54 5.62
N LEU A 83 -6.75 2.29 5.32
CA LEU A 83 -7.09 1.85 3.96
C LEU A 83 -8.17 2.71 3.28
N PRO A 84 -9.30 3.09 3.93
CA PRO A 84 -10.30 3.94 3.28
C PRO A 84 -9.75 5.29 2.83
N GLY A 85 -8.84 5.88 3.61
CA GLY A 85 -8.20 7.16 3.28
C GLY A 85 -7.08 7.05 2.23
N ALA A 86 -6.62 5.83 1.93
CA ALA A 86 -5.63 5.56 0.89
C ALA A 86 -6.27 5.23 -0.46
N LEU A 87 -7.59 5.04 -0.54
CA LEU A 87 -8.27 4.78 -1.81
C LEU A 87 -8.25 6.03 -2.71
N PRO A 88 -7.93 5.87 -4.01
CA PRO A 88 -8.01 6.98 -4.95
C PRO A 88 -9.44 7.51 -5.10
N PRO A 89 -9.63 8.84 -5.18
CA PRO A 89 -10.94 9.42 -5.46
C PRO A 89 -11.43 8.91 -6.83
N GLY A 90 -12.66 8.41 -6.90
CA GLY A 90 -13.18 7.78 -8.13
C GLY A 90 -12.88 6.29 -8.28
N GLY A 91 -12.12 5.70 -7.34
CA GLY A 91 -11.78 4.28 -7.33
C GLY A 91 -10.53 3.94 -8.13
N ILE A 92 -10.16 2.65 -8.13
CA ILE A 92 -8.90 2.23 -8.75
C ILE A 92 -9.02 2.23 -10.29
N PRO A 93 -8.14 2.95 -11.01
CA PRO A 93 -8.22 3.09 -12.46
C PRO A 93 -8.03 1.77 -13.21
N ARG A 94 -8.70 1.66 -14.36
CA ARG A 94 -8.56 0.52 -15.30
C ARG A 94 -7.42 0.78 -16.30
N GLY A 95 -6.95 -0.27 -16.95
CA GLY A 95 -5.85 -0.18 -17.94
C GLY A 95 -4.49 -0.19 -17.26
N ASN A 96 -3.44 0.19 -18.00
CA ASN A 96 -2.07 0.31 -17.50
C ASN A 96 -1.70 1.77 -17.21
N PHE A 97 -0.73 1.98 -16.34
CA PHE A 97 -0.11 3.29 -16.17
C PHE A 97 0.89 3.56 -17.29
N ASP A 98 0.83 4.77 -17.85
CA ASP A 98 1.87 5.28 -18.74
C ASP A 98 3.15 5.61 -17.96
N ASN A 99 4.18 6.13 -18.65
CA ASN A 99 5.46 6.45 -18.01
C ASN A 99 5.34 7.48 -16.89
N LYS A 100 4.45 8.48 -17.05
CA LYS A 100 4.26 9.54 -16.06
C LYS A 100 3.50 8.99 -14.85
N ALA A 101 2.40 8.30 -15.07
CA ALA A 101 1.61 7.65 -14.03
C ALA A 101 2.44 6.59 -13.28
N THR A 102 3.33 5.86 -13.97
CA THR A 102 4.26 4.92 -13.34
C THR A 102 5.22 5.63 -12.40
N ALA A 103 5.78 6.77 -12.80
CA ALA A 103 6.66 7.56 -11.94
C ALA A 103 5.92 8.08 -10.69
N ASP A 104 4.71 8.60 -10.85
CA ASP A 104 3.86 9.06 -9.75
C ASP A 104 3.51 7.92 -8.79
N PHE A 105 3.15 6.74 -9.31
CA PHE A 105 2.89 5.55 -8.51
C PHE A 105 4.11 5.15 -7.67
N LEU A 106 5.30 5.12 -8.28
CA LEU A 106 6.53 4.77 -7.58
C LEU A 106 6.89 5.80 -6.51
N ASP A 107 6.66 7.09 -6.77
CA ASP A 107 6.88 8.15 -5.79
C ASP A 107 5.94 8.00 -4.58
N GLY A 108 4.65 7.81 -4.83
CA GLY A 108 3.66 7.59 -3.78
C GLY A 108 3.93 6.32 -2.95
N PHE A 109 4.34 5.24 -3.62
CA PHE A 109 4.74 4.00 -2.96
C PHE A 109 5.95 4.21 -2.04
N ARG A 110 7.03 4.79 -2.54
CA ARG A 110 8.29 4.98 -1.80
C ARG A 110 8.13 5.94 -0.63
N LYS A 111 7.48 7.08 -0.85
CA LYS A 111 7.25 8.08 0.21
C LYS A 111 6.42 7.48 1.35
N GLN A 112 5.32 6.82 1.02
CA GLN A 112 4.46 6.21 2.04
C GLN A 112 5.15 5.05 2.75
N LEU A 113 5.98 4.26 2.03
CA LEU A 113 6.75 3.19 2.63
C LEU A 113 7.78 3.71 3.64
N SER A 114 8.52 4.77 3.27
CA SER A 114 9.48 5.43 4.17
C SER A 114 8.79 5.90 5.47
N VAL A 115 7.59 6.49 5.37
CA VAL A 115 6.80 6.88 6.55
C VAL A 115 6.50 5.68 7.44
N PHE A 116 6.14 4.53 6.87
CA PHE A 116 5.86 3.33 7.66
C PHE A 116 7.12 2.68 8.23
N GLU A 117 8.24 2.70 7.52
CA GLU A 117 9.54 2.20 8.00
C GLU A 117 10.03 3.04 9.20
N GLU A 118 9.84 4.36 9.17
CA GLU A 118 10.11 5.24 10.31
C GLU A 118 9.15 4.99 11.48
N GLU A 119 7.88 4.71 11.20
CA GLU A 119 6.87 4.50 12.24
C GLU A 119 6.98 3.09 12.89
N PHE A 120 7.32 2.07 12.10
CA PHE A 120 7.33 0.66 12.52
C PHE A 120 8.68 -0.03 12.22
N PRO A 121 9.83 0.51 12.67
CA PRO A 121 11.15 0.03 12.26
C PRO A 121 11.39 -1.45 12.58
N ALA A 122 10.96 -1.91 13.77
CA ALA A 122 11.13 -3.30 14.18
C ALA A 122 10.22 -4.32 13.46
N LEU A 123 9.28 -3.85 12.63
CA LEU A 123 8.27 -4.69 11.97
C LEU A 123 8.37 -4.68 10.45
N LEU A 124 9.09 -3.71 9.86
CA LEU A 124 9.16 -3.48 8.41
C LEU A 124 10.58 -3.47 7.82
N ASP A 125 11.59 -3.74 8.64
CA ASP A 125 13.00 -3.93 8.25
C ASP A 125 13.18 -5.08 7.24
#